data_AF-A0AAW1CL86-F1
#
_entry.id   AF-A0AAW1CL86-F1
#
_cell.length_a   1.000
_cell.length_b   1.000
_cell.length_c   1.000
_cell.angle_alpha   90.00
_cell.angle_beta   90.00
_cell.angle_gamma   90.00
#
_symmetry.space_group_name_H-M   'P 1'
#
loop_
_entity.id
_entity.type
_entity.pdbx_description
1 polymer ?
#
loop_
_entity_poly.entity_id
_entity_poly.type
_entity_poly.pdbx_seq_one_letter_code
_entity_poly.pdbx_strand_id
1 'polypeptide(L)'
;MFKNVKLVLKKSLEESWSSLNIFNHKHRGRISQKTADELMFMDSDVKVKDWENQTAKPETPVEKEDFIIPELPSGKHLVFDITSTWGDRHYVGLNGIEIFSVSGELVQVANITAHPADINVLPEYCKDPRVVENLLDKVNRTRDDMHLWLTPFTQGKHHYISITLQQKQAIAMIRIWNYNKSRIHSYRGVKDMQITLDGQKIFQGEIARANGGILGGTDAFGDTILFTTDEEILERVAQNDDSFNSVMNKVTESVKSVLPERPLTSDLPEVRPLTCPGLTKIKTESDIGGAVLCLQSMCIKLVASWGFK
;
A
#
# COMPACT_ATOMS: atom_id res chain seq x y z
N MET A 1 5.30 -11.53 -39.35
CA MET A 1 5.78 -11.23 -37.99
C MET A 1 5.14 -9.98 -37.34
N PHE A 2 4.62 -8.99 -38.07
CA PHE A 2 4.12 -7.72 -37.47
C PHE A 2 2.63 -7.70 -37.04
N LYS A 3 1.86 -8.78 -37.23
CA LYS A 3 0.43 -8.82 -36.84
C LYS A 3 0.16 -9.38 -35.44
N ASN A 4 1.10 -10.14 -34.85
CA ASN A 4 0.90 -10.75 -33.53
C ASN A 4 1.21 -9.82 -32.35
N VAL A 5 2.05 -8.79 -32.53
CA VAL A 5 2.39 -7.84 -31.46
C VAL A 5 1.22 -6.90 -31.13
N LYS A 6 0.41 -6.52 -32.14
CA LYS A 6 -0.78 -5.67 -31.92
C LYS A 6 -1.91 -6.39 -31.17
N LEU A 7 -2.01 -7.72 -31.26
CA LEU A 7 -3.05 -8.50 -30.57
C LEU A 7 -2.72 -8.72 -29.09
N VAL A 8 -1.44 -8.85 -28.74
CA VAL A 8 -1.00 -8.99 -27.34
C VAL A 8 -1.16 -7.67 -26.57
N LEU A 9 -0.86 -6.53 -27.20
CA LEU A 9 -1.09 -5.21 -26.59
C LEU A 9 -2.59 -4.89 -26.41
N LYS A 10 -3.46 -5.31 -27.34
CA LYS A 10 -4.91 -5.07 -27.24
C LYS A 10 -5.56 -5.87 -26.10
N LYS A 11 -5.13 -7.12 -25.87
CA LYS A 11 -5.62 -7.93 -24.74
C LYS A 11 -5.13 -7.40 -23.39
N SER A 12 -3.88 -6.93 -23.32
CA SER A 12 -3.32 -6.29 -22.12
C SER A 12 -4.08 -5.01 -21.73
N LEU A 13 -4.49 -4.21 -22.72
CA LEU A 13 -5.31 -3.02 -22.49
C LEU A 13 -6.71 -3.38 -21.94
N GLU A 14 -7.41 -4.35 -22.52
CA GLU A 14 -8.73 -4.78 -22.03
C GLU A 14 -8.69 -5.35 -20.60
N GLU A 15 -7.62 -6.05 -20.22
CA GLU A 15 -7.40 -6.51 -18.84
C GLU A 15 -7.12 -5.33 -17.89
N SER A 16 -6.45 -4.28 -18.38
CA SER A 16 -6.26 -3.01 -17.65
C SER A 16 -7.58 -2.26 -17.43
N TRP A 17 -8.49 -2.25 -18.42
CA TRP A 17 -9.84 -1.67 -18.29
C TRP A 17 -10.71 -2.41 -17.27
N SER A 18 -10.57 -3.74 -17.17
CA SER A 18 -11.25 -4.52 -16.14
C SER A 18 -10.73 -4.18 -14.73
N SER A 19 -9.42 -3.92 -14.61
CA SER A 19 -8.78 -3.50 -13.35
C SER A 19 -9.14 -2.07 -12.97
N LEU A 20 -9.24 -1.15 -13.94
CA LEU A 20 -9.69 0.23 -13.71
C LEU A 20 -11.17 0.32 -13.34
N ASN A 21 -12.03 -0.54 -13.90
CA ASN A 21 -13.44 -0.61 -13.50
C ASN A 21 -13.61 -1.24 -12.11
N ILE A 22 -12.81 -2.25 -11.76
CA ILE A 22 -12.77 -2.83 -10.40
C ILE A 22 -12.20 -1.81 -9.39
N PHE A 23 -11.19 -1.03 -9.79
CA PHE A 23 -10.63 0.08 -9.04
C PHE A 23 -11.70 1.18 -8.83
N ASN A 24 -12.34 1.67 -9.90
CA ASN A 24 -13.40 2.67 -9.82
C ASN A 24 -14.60 2.21 -8.97
N HIS A 25 -14.96 0.93 -9.01
CA HIS A 25 -16.08 0.39 -8.22
C HIS A 25 -15.76 0.31 -6.71
N LYS A 26 -14.51 0.06 -6.34
CA LYS A 26 -14.03 0.05 -4.94
C LYS A 26 -13.65 1.43 -4.38
N HIS A 27 -13.36 2.40 -5.25
CA HIS A 27 -12.79 3.69 -4.87
C HIS A 27 -13.71 4.90 -5.15
N ARG A 28 -15.03 4.70 -5.20
CA ARG A 28 -16.00 5.83 -5.24
C ARG A 28 -15.69 6.83 -4.12
N GLY A 29 -15.30 8.05 -4.51
CA GLY A 29 -14.90 9.15 -3.61
C GLY A 29 -13.38 9.42 -3.50
N ARG A 30 -12.51 8.59 -4.09
CA ARG A 30 -11.04 8.72 -4.01
C ARG A 30 -10.37 9.23 -5.30
N ILE A 31 -11.15 9.56 -6.32
CA ILE A 31 -10.66 10.08 -7.61
C ILE A 31 -11.26 11.48 -7.77
N SER A 32 -10.44 12.46 -8.17
CA SER A 32 -10.89 13.83 -8.45
C SER A 32 -12.07 13.79 -9.43
N GLN A 33 -13.24 14.26 -8.99
CA GLN A 33 -14.43 14.33 -9.83
C GLN A 33 -14.44 15.64 -10.61
N LYS A 34 -14.52 15.58 -11.94
CA LYS A 34 -14.98 16.70 -12.78
C LYS A 34 -16.51 16.70 -12.76
N THR A 35 -17.10 17.77 -12.25
CA THR A 35 -18.55 18.00 -12.18
C THR A 35 -19.16 18.03 -13.58
N ALA A 36 -20.23 17.27 -13.78
CA ALA A 36 -21.15 17.43 -14.90
C ALA A 36 -22.47 18.00 -14.37
N ASP A 37 -22.97 19.01 -15.08
CA ASP A 37 -24.01 19.97 -14.72
C ASP A 37 -25.43 19.40 -14.51
N GLU A 38 -26.18 20.19 -13.71
CA GLU A 38 -27.62 20.49 -13.78
C GLU A 38 -28.65 19.36 -13.89
N LEU A 39 -29.44 19.16 -12.83
CA LEU A 39 -30.91 19.08 -12.92
C LEU A 39 -31.57 19.56 -11.61
N MET A 40 -32.21 20.72 -11.67
CA MET A 40 -33.17 21.21 -10.67
C MET A 40 -34.46 20.39 -10.77
N PHE A 41 -35.05 19.98 -9.63
CA PHE A 41 -36.50 19.82 -9.50
C PHE A 41 -36.97 20.11 -8.07
N MET A 42 -38.01 20.92 -7.99
CA MET A 42 -38.70 21.37 -6.78
C MET A 42 -39.82 20.39 -6.38
N ASP A 43 -40.09 20.27 -5.07
CA ASP A 43 -41.44 20.18 -4.45
C ASP A 43 -41.25 20.16 -2.92
N SER A 44 -41.70 21.17 -2.15
CA SER A 44 -43.06 21.57 -1.74
C SER A 44 -43.48 20.98 -0.38
N ASP A 45 -43.43 21.86 0.63
CA ASP A 45 -44.28 22.02 1.82
C ASP A 45 -45.06 20.83 2.43
N VAL A 46 -44.73 20.50 3.69
CA VAL A 46 -45.73 20.20 4.73
C VAL A 46 -45.27 20.79 6.08
N LYS A 47 -46.07 21.71 6.63
CA LYS A 47 -45.96 22.26 8.00
C LYS A 47 -46.72 21.40 9.00
N VAL A 48 -46.11 21.05 10.13
CA VAL A 48 -46.83 20.72 11.39
C VAL A 48 -46.08 21.30 12.60
N LYS A 49 -46.88 21.83 13.53
CA LYS A 49 -46.58 22.76 14.63
C LYS A 49 -45.80 22.18 15.83
N ASP A 50 -44.93 23.05 16.32
CA ASP A 50 -44.43 23.36 17.67
C ASP A 50 -44.94 22.53 18.88
N TRP A 51 -43.96 22.01 19.64
CA TRP A 51 -44.03 21.91 21.09
C TRP A 51 -42.69 22.39 21.68
N GLU A 52 -42.75 23.42 22.51
CA GLU A 52 -41.59 23.98 23.22
C GLU A 52 -41.19 23.07 24.38
N ASN A 53 -39.91 22.71 24.47
CA ASN A 53 -39.23 22.58 25.76
C ASN A 53 -37.70 22.53 25.61
N GLN A 54 -37.08 23.47 26.33
CA GLN A 54 -35.78 23.38 27.00
C GLN A 54 -34.49 23.50 26.17
N THR A 55 -33.80 24.60 26.47
CA THR A 55 -32.46 25.01 26.06
C THR A 55 -31.41 23.92 26.22
N ALA A 56 -30.99 23.35 25.09
CA ALA A 56 -29.64 22.89 24.85
C ALA A 56 -29.21 23.48 23.51
N LYS A 57 -28.01 24.10 23.46
CA LYS A 57 -27.41 24.59 22.21
C LYS A 57 -27.40 23.43 21.21
N PRO A 58 -28.01 23.56 20.01
CA PRO A 58 -27.81 22.58 18.97
C PRO A 58 -26.35 22.66 18.54
N GLU A 59 -25.58 21.62 18.83
CA GLU A 59 -24.35 21.36 18.09
C GLU A 59 -24.78 21.23 16.64
N THR A 60 -24.39 22.22 15.83
CA THR A 60 -24.56 22.19 14.38
C THR A 60 -24.06 20.83 13.89
N PRO A 61 -24.84 20.09 13.08
CA PRO A 61 -24.30 18.95 12.37
C PRO A 61 -23.04 19.45 11.67
N VAL A 62 -21.88 18.89 12.02
CA VAL A 62 -20.68 19.10 11.21
C VAL A 62 -21.02 18.42 9.90
N GLU A 63 -21.50 19.22 8.95
CA GLU A 63 -21.59 18.83 7.55
C GLU A 63 -20.17 18.36 7.22
N LYS A 64 -20.02 17.04 7.04
CA LYS A 64 -18.80 16.49 6.51
C LYS A 64 -18.77 16.97 5.06
N GLU A 65 -18.22 18.17 4.85
CA GLU A 65 -17.91 18.63 3.51
C GLU A 65 -17.05 17.54 2.88
N ASP A 66 -17.53 17.02 1.74
CA ASP A 66 -16.82 16.00 1.00
C ASP A 66 -15.50 16.61 0.53
N PHE A 67 -14.41 16.24 1.20
CA PHE A 67 -13.08 16.71 0.83
C PHE A 67 -12.71 16.12 -0.54
N ILE A 68 -12.51 16.99 -1.52
CA ILE A 68 -12.10 16.60 -2.88
C ILE A 68 -10.57 16.63 -2.97
N ILE A 69 -9.98 15.52 -3.42
CA ILE A 69 -8.55 15.43 -3.70
C ILE A 69 -8.20 16.34 -4.89
N PRO A 70 -7.27 17.30 -4.75
CA PRO A 70 -6.91 18.22 -5.82
C PRO A 70 -6.16 17.51 -6.96
N GLU A 71 -6.30 18.03 -8.19
CA GLU A 71 -5.52 17.56 -9.34
C GLU A 71 -4.13 18.21 -9.35
N LEU A 72 -3.08 17.38 -9.44
CA LEU A 72 -1.67 17.76 -9.53
C LEU A 72 -1.25 18.88 -8.57
N PRO A 73 -1.46 18.73 -7.25
CA PRO A 73 -1.07 19.76 -6.30
C PRO A 73 0.44 20.00 -6.37
N SER A 74 0.84 21.28 -6.28
CA SER A 74 2.23 21.69 -6.41
C SER A 74 2.74 22.50 -5.24
N GLY A 75 3.90 22.09 -4.70
CA GLY A 75 4.47 22.70 -3.50
C GLY A 75 5.83 22.10 -3.14
N LYS A 76 6.32 22.41 -1.94
CA LYS A 76 7.66 21.99 -1.48
C LYS A 76 7.67 21.27 -0.13
N HIS A 77 6.71 21.52 0.74
CA HIS A 77 6.68 21.00 2.10
C HIS A 77 5.46 20.10 2.29
N LEU A 78 5.69 18.80 2.44
CA LEU A 78 4.67 17.82 2.77
C LEU A 78 4.66 17.57 4.27
N VAL A 79 3.46 17.51 4.85
CA VAL A 79 3.24 17.04 6.22
C VAL A 79 2.20 15.94 6.19
N PHE A 80 2.58 14.79 6.73
CA PHE A 80 1.72 13.63 6.93
C PHE A 80 1.34 13.60 8.41
N ASP A 81 0.07 13.85 8.69
CA ASP A 81 -0.52 13.86 10.03
C ASP A 81 -1.23 12.53 10.29
N ILE A 82 -0.69 11.74 11.21
CA ILE A 82 -1.17 10.43 11.60
C ILE A 82 -1.97 10.57 12.90
N THR A 83 -3.22 10.12 12.84
CA THR A 83 -4.18 10.26 13.96
C THR A 83 -4.58 8.93 14.59
N SER A 84 -4.39 7.81 13.89
CA SER A 84 -4.74 6.49 14.40
C SER A 84 -3.87 5.36 13.82
N THR A 85 -3.90 4.21 14.49
CA THR A 85 -3.26 2.96 14.06
C THR A 85 -4.32 1.89 13.78
N TRP A 86 -3.91 0.78 13.16
CA TRP A 86 -4.79 -0.37 12.94
C TRP A 86 -5.13 -1.15 14.21
N GLY A 87 -4.52 -0.85 15.36
CA GLY A 87 -4.90 -1.46 16.64
C GLY A 87 -3.80 -1.56 17.71
N ASP A 88 -2.54 -1.21 17.39
CA ASP A 88 -1.49 -1.13 18.41
C ASP A 88 -1.65 0.17 19.23
N ARG A 89 -1.55 0.03 20.56
CA ARG A 89 -1.82 1.09 21.54
C ARG A 89 -0.59 1.93 21.84
N HIS A 90 0.60 1.41 21.52
CA HIS A 90 1.88 1.94 21.99
C HIS A 90 2.77 2.39 20.85
N TYR A 91 2.57 1.88 19.64
CA TYR A 91 3.45 2.18 18.52
C TYR A 91 2.70 2.39 17.21
N VAL A 92 3.25 3.27 16.38
CA VAL A 92 2.85 3.46 14.99
C VAL A 92 4.09 3.45 14.09
N GLY A 93 3.96 2.89 12.89
CA GLY A 93 5.07 2.82 11.96
C GLY A 93 4.63 2.74 10.51
N LEU A 94 5.62 2.79 9.62
CA LEU A 94 5.50 2.63 8.18
C LEU A 94 6.74 1.91 7.64
N ASN A 95 6.61 1.31 6.46
CA ASN A 95 7.73 0.78 5.70
C ASN A 95 8.35 1.85 4.79
N GLY A 96 7.56 2.76 4.25
CA GLY A 96 8.10 3.80 3.38
C GLY A 96 7.08 4.70 2.71
N ILE A 97 7.58 5.75 2.08
CA ILE A 97 6.82 6.77 1.37
C ILE A 97 7.49 7.02 0.03
N GLU A 98 6.73 6.88 -1.05
CA GLU A 98 7.20 7.20 -2.40
C GLU A 98 6.36 8.37 -2.95
N ILE A 99 7.01 9.40 -3.47
CA ILE A 99 6.37 10.59 -4.04
C ILE A 99 6.81 10.68 -5.49
N PHE A 100 5.86 10.61 -6.42
CA PHE A 100 6.13 10.63 -7.85
C PHE A 100 5.69 11.96 -8.45
N SER A 101 6.55 12.52 -9.29
CA SER A 101 6.26 13.75 -10.02
C SER A 101 5.48 13.46 -11.31
N VAL A 102 5.06 14.52 -12.00
CA VAL A 102 4.45 14.42 -13.33
C VAL A 102 5.37 13.82 -14.40
N SER A 103 6.70 13.81 -14.20
CA SER A 103 7.63 13.11 -15.10
C SER A 103 7.59 11.59 -14.93
N GLY A 104 6.89 11.10 -13.91
CA GLY A 104 6.88 9.69 -13.52
C GLY A 104 8.02 9.30 -12.59
N GLU A 105 8.99 10.19 -12.33
CA GLU A 105 10.14 9.89 -11.46
C GLU A 105 9.85 10.19 -9.99
N LEU A 106 10.56 9.48 -9.10
CA LEU A 106 10.57 9.78 -7.67
C LEU A 106 11.13 11.18 -7.41
N VAL A 107 10.40 11.96 -6.61
CA VAL A 107 10.81 13.32 -6.24
C VAL A 107 12.01 13.29 -5.31
N GLN A 108 12.99 14.15 -5.58
CA GLN A 108 14.14 14.35 -4.71
C GLN A 108 13.76 15.07 -3.42
N VAL A 109 14.06 14.44 -2.29
CA VAL A 109 13.83 14.95 -0.95
C VAL A 109 15.10 15.60 -0.43
N ALA A 110 14.99 16.83 0.09
CA ALA A 110 16.09 17.52 0.76
C ALA A 110 16.19 17.17 2.25
N ASN A 111 15.06 16.96 2.92
CA ASN A 111 15.02 16.61 4.33
C ASN A 111 13.73 15.85 4.68
N ILE A 112 13.83 14.95 5.65
CA ILE A 112 12.70 14.27 6.29
C ILE A 112 12.88 14.30 7.80
N THR A 113 11.80 14.58 8.53
CA THR A 113 11.76 14.52 10.00
C THR A 113 10.45 13.91 10.47
N ALA A 114 10.40 13.44 11.70
CA ALA A 114 9.18 12.99 12.34
C ALA A 114 9.03 13.51 13.77
N HIS A 115 7.80 13.55 14.26
CA HIS A 115 7.48 13.89 15.63
C HIS A 115 6.38 12.96 16.18
N PRO A 116 6.70 12.11 17.18
CA PRO A 116 8.04 11.83 17.70
C PRO A 116 8.94 11.20 16.63
N ALA A 117 10.26 11.43 16.73
CA ALA A 117 11.22 11.09 15.67
C ALA A 117 11.20 9.60 15.32
N ASP A 118 11.40 8.75 16.32
CA ASP A 118 11.38 7.30 16.21
C ASP A 118 11.37 6.69 17.62
N ILE A 119 11.47 5.36 17.73
CA ILE A 119 11.39 4.63 18.99
C ILE A 119 12.52 4.97 19.98
N ASN A 120 13.64 5.52 19.52
CA ASN A 120 14.77 5.90 20.38
C ASN A 120 14.50 7.12 21.27
N VAL A 121 13.34 7.79 21.12
CA VAL A 121 12.91 8.81 22.08
C VAL A 121 12.55 8.21 23.45
N LEU A 122 12.31 6.89 23.50
CA LEU A 122 12.00 6.16 24.72
C LEU A 122 13.31 5.71 25.42
N PRO A 123 13.43 5.84 26.75
CA PRO A 123 14.66 5.52 27.48
C PRO A 123 15.13 4.06 27.35
N GLU A 124 14.21 3.13 27.08
CA GLU A 124 14.50 1.70 26.96
C GLU A 124 15.19 1.34 25.63
N TYR A 125 15.19 2.26 24.66
CA TYR A 125 15.74 2.06 23.33
C TYR A 125 16.97 2.94 23.12
N CYS A 126 18.03 2.34 22.59
CA CYS A 126 19.26 3.05 22.26
C CYS A 126 19.81 2.50 20.96
N LYS A 127 19.92 3.36 19.94
CA LYS A 127 20.41 3.02 18.59
C LYS A 127 19.59 1.92 17.91
N ASP A 128 18.29 1.89 18.17
CA ASP A 128 17.35 1.09 17.40
C ASP A 128 17.36 1.57 15.93
N PRO A 129 17.41 0.65 14.97
CA PRO A 129 17.55 0.96 13.55
C PRO A 129 16.31 1.60 12.92
N ARG A 130 15.15 1.61 13.61
CA ARG A 130 13.87 1.97 13.02
C ARG A 130 13.62 3.49 12.95
N VAL A 131 14.48 4.18 12.23
CA VAL A 131 14.54 5.64 12.12
C VAL A 131 13.73 6.19 10.94
N VAL A 132 13.46 7.50 10.92
CA VAL A 132 12.58 8.13 9.91
C VAL A 132 13.17 8.11 8.51
N GLU A 133 14.49 8.13 8.37
CA GLU A 133 15.21 8.12 7.10
C GLU A 133 14.93 6.86 6.28
N ASN A 134 14.62 5.73 6.96
CA ASN A 134 14.26 4.48 6.31
C ASN A 134 13.04 4.62 5.40
N LEU A 135 12.17 5.61 5.65
CA LEU A 135 10.98 5.83 4.82
C LEU A 135 11.29 6.18 3.37
N LEU A 136 12.54 6.58 3.07
CA LEU A 136 12.98 7.00 1.73
C LEU A 136 14.03 6.07 1.12
N ASP A 137 14.38 4.95 1.77
CA ASP A 137 15.45 4.05 1.33
C ASP A 137 15.05 3.11 0.18
N LYS A 138 13.75 3.10 -0.16
CA LYS A 138 13.11 2.33 -1.24
C LYS A 138 13.05 0.82 -1.01
N VAL A 139 13.43 0.32 0.18
CA VAL A 139 13.34 -1.10 0.55
C VAL A 139 11.97 -1.39 1.16
N ASN A 140 10.90 -1.10 0.41
CA ASN A 140 9.55 -1.04 0.97
C ASN A 140 8.91 -2.41 1.21
N ARG A 141 9.23 -3.42 0.38
CA ARG A 141 8.68 -4.79 0.48
C ARG A 141 9.48 -5.68 1.43
N THR A 142 9.61 -5.23 2.67
CA THR A 142 10.46 -5.88 3.66
C THR A 142 9.74 -6.12 4.99
N ARG A 143 10.37 -6.94 5.82
CA ARG A 143 10.03 -7.19 7.23
C ARG A 143 11.22 -6.95 8.16
N ASP A 144 12.33 -6.49 7.60
CA ASP A 144 13.59 -6.25 8.29
C ASP A 144 13.55 -4.86 8.96
N ASP A 145 13.82 -4.82 10.26
CA ASP A 145 13.80 -3.60 11.07
C ASP A 145 14.80 -2.53 10.59
N MET A 146 15.83 -2.91 9.84
CA MET A 146 16.79 -1.97 9.23
C MET A 146 16.15 -1.00 8.24
N HIS A 147 14.95 -1.32 7.75
CA HIS A 147 14.27 -0.63 6.67
C HIS A 147 12.87 -0.16 7.07
N LEU A 148 12.56 -0.14 8.38
CA LEU A 148 11.25 0.28 8.89
C LEU A 148 11.39 1.56 9.69
N TRP A 149 10.32 2.33 9.78
CA TRP A 149 10.19 3.38 10.77
C TRP A 149 9.18 2.98 11.83
N LEU A 150 9.48 3.27 13.09
CA LEU A 150 8.57 3.03 14.21
C LEU A 150 8.76 4.12 15.26
N THR A 151 7.67 4.66 15.78
CA THR A 151 7.67 5.71 16.81
C THR A 151 6.63 5.38 17.89
N PRO A 152 6.78 5.83 19.15
CA PRO A 152 5.72 5.68 20.14
C PRO A 152 4.44 6.37 19.67
N PHE A 153 3.32 5.72 19.96
CA PHE A 153 1.98 6.20 19.65
C PHE A 153 1.24 6.57 20.93
N THR A 154 0.59 7.73 20.91
CA THR A 154 -0.34 8.15 21.96
C THR A 154 -1.73 8.38 21.37
N GLN A 155 -2.71 7.58 21.78
CA GLN A 155 -4.08 7.72 21.29
C GLN A 155 -4.63 9.13 21.52
N GLY A 156 -5.28 9.69 20.50
CA GLY A 156 -5.87 11.04 20.52
C GLY A 156 -4.86 12.18 20.30
N LYS A 157 -3.56 11.87 20.11
CA LYS A 157 -2.55 12.85 19.71
C LYS A 157 -2.17 12.68 18.24
N HIS A 158 -1.70 13.77 17.65
CA HIS A 158 -1.17 13.81 16.30
C HIS A 158 0.30 13.39 16.28
N HIS A 159 0.68 12.67 15.23
CA HIS A 159 2.06 12.25 14.97
C HIS A 159 2.40 12.67 13.55
N TYR A 160 3.53 13.36 13.37
CA TYR A 160 3.83 14.01 12.11
C TYR A 160 5.04 13.39 11.45
N ILE A 161 4.99 13.27 10.12
CA ILE A 161 6.17 13.14 9.26
C ILE A 161 6.20 14.37 8.37
N SER A 162 7.33 15.06 8.33
CA SER A 162 7.53 16.26 7.52
C SER A 162 8.60 15.99 6.47
N ILE A 163 8.28 16.22 5.20
CA ILE A 163 9.19 16.04 4.07
C ILE A 163 9.35 17.38 3.36
N THR A 164 10.59 17.83 3.19
CA THR A 164 10.93 18.99 2.37
C THR A 164 11.55 18.51 1.06
N LEU A 165 10.91 18.85 -0.05
CA LEU A 165 11.40 18.54 -1.40
C LEU A 165 12.56 19.47 -1.76
N GLN A 166 13.47 18.99 -2.61
CA GLN A 166 14.63 19.80 -3.05
C GLN A 166 14.19 21.05 -3.82
N GLN A 167 13.14 20.91 -4.63
CA GLN A 167 12.50 22.00 -5.38
C GLN A 167 10.97 21.87 -5.31
N LYS A 168 10.27 22.94 -5.69
CA LYS A 168 8.81 22.88 -5.85
C LYS A 168 8.47 21.88 -6.94
N GLN A 169 7.54 20.97 -6.67
CA GLN A 169 7.17 19.88 -7.59
C GLN A 169 5.66 19.76 -7.68
N ALA A 170 5.15 19.39 -8.86
CA ALA A 170 3.78 18.92 -9.02
C ALA A 170 3.74 17.41 -8.74
N ILE A 171 2.84 17.01 -7.85
CA ILE A 171 2.76 15.63 -7.37
C ILE A 171 1.70 14.88 -8.19
N ALA A 172 2.11 13.79 -8.85
CA ALA A 172 1.21 12.93 -9.60
C ALA A 172 0.63 11.81 -8.73
N MET A 173 1.46 11.25 -7.86
CA MET A 173 1.11 10.10 -7.02
C MET A 173 1.92 10.10 -5.73
N ILE A 174 1.29 9.74 -4.62
CA ILE A 174 1.97 9.39 -3.37
C ILE A 174 1.61 7.95 -3.02
N ARG A 175 2.60 7.13 -2.71
CA ARG A 175 2.40 5.76 -2.22
C ARG A 175 2.88 5.65 -0.79
N ILE A 176 2.01 5.09 0.06
CA ILE A 176 2.28 4.80 1.46
C ILE A 176 2.44 3.30 1.62
N TRP A 177 3.64 2.87 2.00
CA TRP A 177 3.93 1.49 2.37
C TRP A 177 3.76 1.35 3.88
N ASN A 178 2.71 0.65 4.28
CA ASN A 178 2.32 0.53 5.67
C ASN A 178 3.20 -0.48 6.44
N TYR A 179 3.20 -0.42 7.76
CA TYR A 179 4.09 -1.21 8.61
C TYR A 179 3.87 -2.72 8.44
N ASN A 180 4.91 -3.45 8.04
CA ASN A 180 4.77 -4.82 7.57
C ASN A 180 5.70 -5.84 8.27
N LYS A 181 6.26 -5.53 9.45
CA LYS A 181 7.20 -6.42 10.18
C LYS A 181 6.72 -7.87 10.31
N SER A 182 5.43 -8.09 10.56
CA SER A 182 4.79 -9.41 10.57
C SER A 182 3.27 -9.27 10.54
N ARG A 183 2.55 -10.39 10.36
CA ARG A 183 1.07 -10.43 10.40
C ARG A 183 0.46 -9.85 11.68
N ILE A 184 1.11 -10.08 12.81
CA ILE A 184 0.66 -9.58 14.12
C ILE A 184 1.12 -8.14 14.36
N HIS A 185 2.26 -7.74 13.79
CA HIS A 185 2.78 -6.40 13.99
C HIS A 185 2.24 -5.38 13.00
N SER A 186 1.60 -5.78 11.89
CA SER A 186 1.01 -4.82 10.96
C SER A 186 -0.17 -4.03 11.54
N TYR A 187 -0.65 -4.39 12.73
CA TYR A 187 -1.56 -3.55 13.53
C TYR A 187 -0.90 -2.26 14.08
N ARG A 188 0.44 -2.16 14.04
CA ARG A 188 1.19 -0.91 14.26
C ARG A 188 1.16 0.00 13.04
N GLY A 189 0.58 -0.44 11.93
CA GLY A 189 0.45 0.37 10.74
C GLY A 189 -0.45 1.59 10.98
N VAL A 190 -0.18 2.66 10.23
CA VAL A 190 -1.04 3.84 10.14
C VAL A 190 -2.41 3.42 9.63
N LYS A 191 -3.47 3.92 10.26
CA LYS A 191 -4.84 3.78 9.77
C LYS A 191 -5.36 5.09 9.21
N ASP A 192 -5.58 6.13 10.03
CA ASP A 192 -6.11 7.41 9.55
C ASP A 192 -5.00 8.46 9.38
N MET A 193 -4.91 9.05 8.18
CA MET A 193 -3.88 10.03 7.81
C MET A 193 -4.46 11.22 7.04
N GLN A 194 -3.97 12.42 7.35
CA GLN A 194 -4.14 13.63 6.54
C GLN A 194 -2.79 14.04 5.95
N ILE A 195 -2.77 14.47 4.69
CA ILE A 195 -1.57 14.99 4.02
C ILE A 195 -1.83 16.42 3.59
N THR A 196 -0.91 17.32 3.95
CA THR A 196 -0.91 18.71 3.50
C THR A 196 0.35 19.02 2.68
N LEU A 197 0.22 19.84 1.64
CA LEU A 197 1.30 20.37 0.84
C LEU A 197 1.31 21.90 0.96
N ASP A 198 2.40 22.46 1.47
CA ASP A 198 2.54 23.89 1.80
C ASP A 198 1.35 24.42 2.63
N GLY A 199 0.88 23.59 3.58
CA GLY A 199 -0.24 23.88 4.46
C GLY A 199 -1.64 23.65 3.87
N GLN A 200 -1.74 23.36 2.57
CA GLN A 200 -3.01 23.03 1.92
C GLN A 200 -3.28 21.53 2.00
N LYS A 201 -4.47 21.13 2.45
CA LYS A 201 -4.86 19.72 2.53
C LYS A 201 -5.01 19.13 1.14
N ILE A 202 -4.28 18.05 0.86
CA ILE A 202 -4.31 17.33 -0.43
C ILE A 202 -4.87 15.91 -0.29
N PHE A 203 -4.85 15.32 0.90
CA PHE A 203 -5.46 14.01 1.17
C PHE A 203 -5.97 13.93 2.60
N GLN A 204 -7.07 13.22 2.80
CA GLN A 204 -7.56 12.82 4.11
C GLN A 204 -8.30 11.50 3.98
N GLY A 205 -7.87 10.46 4.68
CA GLY A 205 -8.54 9.16 4.63
C GLY A 205 -7.82 8.04 5.36
N GLU A 206 -8.41 6.85 5.25
CA GLU A 206 -7.85 5.61 5.78
C GLU A 206 -6.81 5.03 4.80
N ILE A 207 -5.69 4.55 5.35
CA ILE A 207 -4.59 3.85 4.70
C ILE A 207 -4.71 2.34 4.97
N ALA A 208 -4.77 1.54 3.92
CA ALA A 208 -4.88 0.09 4.02
C ALA A 208 -3.77 -0.54 4.88
N ARG A 209 -4.15 -1.51 5.71
CA ARG A 209 -3.20 -2.28 6.54
C ARG A 209 -2.35 -3.19 5.67
N ALA A 210 -1.06 -3.29 5.97
CA ALA A 210 -0.22 -4.32 5.36
C ALA A 210 -0.62 -5.73 5.84
N ASN A 211 -0.55 -6.72 4.95
CA ASN A 211 -0.96 -8.09 5.24
C ASN A 211 0.02 -8.87 6.13
N GLY A 212 1.23 -8.37 6.36
CA GLY A 212 2.28 -9.01 7.16
C GLY A 212 3.10 -10.08 6.41
N GLY A 213 2.90 -10.23 5.10
CA GLY A 213 3.62 -11.13 4.22
C GLY A 213 4.71 -10.42 3.40
N ILE A 214 5.26 -11.09 2.39
CA ILE A 214 6.21 -10.52 1.41
C ILE A 214 5.77 -10.76 -0.04
N LEU A 215 4.59 -11.36 -0.21
CA LEU A 215 3.96 -11.69 -1.48
C LEU A 215 2.67 -10.89 -1.62
N GLY A 216 2.31 -10.53 -2.85
CA GLY A 216 1.14 -9.72 -3.17
C GLY A 216 1.48 -8.54 -4.07
N GLY A 217 0.44 -7.91 -4.62
CA GLY A 217 0.54 -6.61 -5.28
C GLY A 217 0.87 -5.50 -4.29
N THR A 218 1.04 -4.28 -4.77
CA THR A 218 1.26 -3.09 -3.94
C THR A 218 0.13 -2.84 -2.94
N ASP A 219 -1.11 -3.19 -3.32
CA ASP A 219 -2.33 -3.14 -2.52
C ASP A 219 -2.29 -4.00 -1.24
N ALA A 220 -1.43 -5.02 -1.19
CA ALA A 220 -1.27 -5.87 -0.03
C ALA A 220 -0.42 -5.22 1.10
N PHE A 221 0.24 -4.10 0.81
CA PHE A 221 1.21 -3.46 1.71
C PHE A 221 0.85 -2.04 2.11
N GLY A 222 -0.21 -1.45 1.56
CA GLY A 222 -0.59 -0.07 1.83
C GLY A 222 -1.44 0.52 0.70
N ASP A 223 -1.40 1.83 0.54
CA ASP A 223 -2.24 2.55 -0.43
C ASP A 223 -1.43 3.42 -1.40
N THR A 224 -2.00 3.60 -2.59
CA THR A 224 -1.53 4.53 -3.61
C THR A 224 -2.58 5.62 -3.81
N ILE A 225 -2.18 6.87 -3.58
CA ILE A 225 -3.00 8.07 -3.71
C ILE A 225 -2.64 8.73 -5.03
N LEU A 226 -3.60 8.84 -5.93
CA LEU A 226 -3.44 9.43 -7.25
C LEU A 226 -3.98 10.87 -7.26
N PHE A 227 -3.19 11.79 -7.78
CA PHE A 227 -3.55 13.19 -7.96
C PHE A 227 -3.79 13.54 -9.44
N THR A 228 -3.83 12.54 -10.31
CA THR A 228 -4.11 12.72 -11.74
C THR A 228 -4.79 11.48 -12.30
N THR A 229 -5.57 11.70 -13.35
CA THR A 229 -6.14 10.66 -14.21
C THR A 229 -5.59 10.74 -15.63
N ASP A 230 -4.57 11.56 -15.85
CA ASP A 230 -3.91 11.70 -17.15
C ASP A 230 -3.11 10.42 -17.48
N GLU A 231 -3.52 9.75 -18.56
CA GLU A 231 -2.94 8.48 -18.98
C GLU A 231 -1.44 8.58 -19.28
N GLU A 232 -0.96 9.70 -19.84
CA GLU A 232 0.45 9.90 -20.17
C GLU A 232 1.32 10.06 -18.91
N ILE A 233 0.79 10.75 -17.88
CA ILE A 233 1.48 10.84 -16.59
C ILE A 233 1.50 9.46 -15.91
N LEU A 234 0.38 8.76 -15.90
CA LEU A 234 0.27 7.43 -15.27
C LEU A 234 1.17 6.40 -15.97
N GLU A 235 1.28 6.45 -17.29
CA GLU A 235 2.20 5.58 -18.03
C GLU A 235 3.66 5.86 -17.68
N ARG A 236 4.05 7.14 -17.59
CA ARG A 236 5.40 7.52 -17.14
C ARG A 236 5.70 7.08 -15.71
N VAL A 237 4.73 7.18 -14.80
CA VAL A 237 4.85 6.65 -13.43
C VAL A 237 5.07 5.14 -13.48
N ALA A 238 4.24 4.40 -14.23
CA ALA A 238 4.34 2.95 -14.32
C ALA A 238 5.68 2.47 -14.90
N GLN A 239 6.24 3.21 -15.88
CA GLN A 239 7.55 2.90 -16.47
C GLN A 239 8.72 3.08 -15.48
N ASN A 240 8.61 4.05 -14.57
CA ASN A 240 9.65 4.39 -13.60
C ASN A 240 9.41 3.79 -12.21
N ASP A 241 8.34 3.02 -12.02
CA ASP A 241 7.98 2.38 -10.77
C ASP A 241 8.59 0.98 -10.66
N ASP A 242 9.74 0.87 -10.00
CA ASP A 242 10.41 -0.40 -9.72
C ASP A 242 9.49 -1.39 -8.98
N SER A 243 8.58 -0.86 -8.15
CA SER A 243 7.63 -1.69 -7.40
C SER A 243 6.54 -2.28 -8.29
N PHE A 244 6.21 -1.66 -9.42
CA PHE A 244 5.28 -2.21 -10.42
C PHE A 244 5.91 -3.36 -11.20
N ASN A 245 7.16 -3.20 -11.65
CA ASN A 245 7.88 -4.21 -12.42
C ASN A 245 8.08 -5.53 -11.66
N SER A 246 8.33 -5.46 -10.35
CA SER A 246 8.48 -6.66 -9.50
C SER A 246 7.20 -7.51 -9.43
N VAL A 247 6.01 -6.90 -9.56
CA VAL A 247 4.74 -7.62 -9.60
C VAL A 247 4.57 -8.33 -10.94
N MET A 248 4.86 -7.65 -12.04
CA MET A 248 4.69 -8.22 -13.39
C MET A 248 5.62 -9.40 -13.65
N ASN A 249 6.87 -9.33 -13.18
CA ASN A 249 7.84 -10.42 -13.29
C ASN A 249 7.45 -11.63 -12.41
N LYS A 250 6.82 -11.42 -11.25
CA LYS A 250 6.30 -12.52 -10.42
C LYS A 250 5.06 -13.17 -11.03
N VAL A 251 4.20 -12.39 -11.69
CA VAL A 251 3.01 -12.93 -12.37
C VAL A 251 3.44 -13.82 -13.54
N THR A 252 4.40 -13.39 -14.37
CA THR A 252 4.91 -14.20 -15.50
C THR A 252 5.63 -15.48 -15.07
N GLU A 253 6.32 -15.48 -13.92
CA GLU A 253 6.90 -16.71 -13.35
C GLU A 253 5.84 -17.64 -12.71
N SER A 254 4.72 -17.08 -12.22
CA SER A 254 3.67 -17.86 -11.55
C SER A 254 2.67 -18.54 -12.50
N VAL A 255 2.66 -18.23 -13.80
CA VAL A 255 1.85 -18.97 -14.80
C VAL A 255 2.61 -20.18 -15.34
N LYS A 256 3.00 -21.09 -14.44
CA LYS A 256 2.93 -22.53 -14.73
C LYS A 256 1.83 -23.07 -13.84
N SER A 257 0.61 -22.98 -14.32
CA SER A 257 -0.56 -23.61 -13.70
C SER A 257 -0.39 -25.13 -13.75
N VAL A 258 0.34 -25.70 -12.79
CA VAL A 258 0.04 -27.05 -12.35
C VAL A 258 -1.20 -26.90 -11.48
N LEU A 259 -2.38 -26.94 -12.10
CA LEU A 259 -3.60 -27.19 -11.34
C LEU A 259 -3.35 -28.46 -10.52
N PRO A 260 -3.42 -28.44 -9.18
CA PRO A 260 -3.60 -29.69 -8.47
C PRO A 260 -4.94 -30.26 -8.96
N GLU A 261 -4.93 -31.48 -9.52
CA GLU A 261 -6.17 -32.22 -9.75
C GLU A 261 -6.94 -32.20 -8.43
N ARG A 262 -8.13 -31.60 -8.43
CA ARG A 262 -9.01 -31.69 -7.28
C ARG A 262 -9.25 -33.19 -7.08
N PRO A 263 -9.02 -33.75 -5.88
CA PRO A 263 -9.36 -35.13 -5.62
C PRO A 263 -10.84 -35.32 -5.97
N LEU A 264 -11.16 -36.41 -6.69
CA LEU A 264 -12.55 -36.80 -6.95
C LEU A 264 -13.26 -36.95 -5.60
N THR A 265 -14.08 -35.98 -5.23
CA THR A 265 -14.91 -36.08 -4.03
C THR A 265 -16.20 -36.77 -4.39
N SER A 266 -16.34 -37.99 -3.85
CA SER A 266 -17.58 -38.78 -3.71
C SER A 266 -18.00 -39.60 -4.94
N ASP A 267 -18.03 -40.92 -4.77
CA ASP A 267 -19.07 -41.80 -5.33
C ASP A 267 -19.35 -43.06 -4.48
N LEU A 268 -18.80 -43.18 -3.26
CA LEU A 268 -19.13 -44.30 -2.35
C LEU A 268 -19.52 -43.80 -0.94
N PRO A 269 -20.65 -44.25 -0.36
CA PRO A 269 -21.28 -43.52 0.75
C PRO A 269 -20.71 -43.77 2.16
N GLU A 270 -19.72 -44.64 2.36
CA GLU A 270 -19.45 -45.17 3.71
C GLU A 270 -17.99 -45.18 4.21
N VAL A 271 -17.10 -44.32 3.70
CA VAL A 271 -15.76 -44.19 4.29
C VAL A 271 -15.38 -42.73 4.54
N ARG A 272 -15.01 -42.42 5.79
CA ARG A 272 -14.47 -41.11 6.18
C ARG A 272 -13.13 -40.85 5.46
N PRO A 273 -12.90 -39.68 4.86
CA PRO A 273 -11.65 -39.39 4.19
C PRO A 273 -10.51 -39.22 5.22
N LEU A 274 -9.40 -39.92 4.99
CA LEU A 274 -8.16 -39.77 5.76
C LEU A 274 -7.41 -38.51 5.30
N THR A 275 -7.02 -37.67 6.25
CA THR A 275 -6.22 -36.46 6.03
C THR A 275 -4.75 -36.75 6.35
N CYS A 276 -4.05 -37.35 5.39
CA CYS A 276 -2.59 -37.44 5.41
C CYS A 276 -2.06 -37.03 4.02
N PRO A 277 -1.03 -36.17 3.92
CA PRO A 277 -0.38 -35.89 2.64
C PRO A 277 0.31 -37.17 2.13
N GLY A 278 -0.02 -37.60 0.91
CA GLY A 278 0.59 -38.77 0.29
C GLY A 278 2.09 -38.59 0.01
N LEU A 279 2.88 -39.65 0.17
CA LEU A 279 4.28 -39.70 -0.25
C LEU A 279 4.37 -39.49 -1.77
N THR A 280 4.98 -38.39 -2.20
CA THR A 280 5.34 -38.16 -3.60
C THR A 280 6.45 -39.13 -4.02
N LYS A 281 6.13 -40.02 -4.96
CA LYS A 281 7.14 -40.77 -5.73
C LYS A 281 7.98 -39.76 -6.53
N ILE A 282 9.27 -39.69 -6.22
CA ILE A 282 10.26 -38.96 -7.03
C ILE A 282 10.39 -39.72 -8.36
N LYS A 283 9.96 -39.11 -9.46
CA LYS A 283 10.42 -39.49 -10.80
C LYS A 283 11.71 -38.74 -11.08
N THR A 284 12.79 -39.49 -11.21
CA THR A 284 14.04 -39.04 -11.81
C THR A 284 13.84 -38.85 -13.30
N GLU A 285 13.90 -37.61 -13.78
CA GLU A 285 14.29 -37.32 -15.14
C GLU A 285 14.97 -35.94 -15.17
N SER A 286 16.23 -35.98 -15.55
CA SER A 286 17.12 -34.86 -15.78
C SER A 286 16.68 -34.08 -17.00
N ASP A 287 16.40 -32.79 -16.85
CA ASP A 287 16.62 -31.86 -17.95
C ASP A 287 17.10 -30.49 -17.43
N ILE A 288 18.21 -30.07 -18.01
CA ILE A 288 19.04 -28.95 -17.60
C ILE A 288 18.44 -27.70 -18.26
N GLY A 289 17.93 -26.78 -17.45
CA GLY A 289 17.35 -25.53 -17.92
C GLY A 289 17.33 -24.46 -16.83
N GLY A 290 18.49 -24.21 -16.21
CA GLY A 290 18.69 -23.10 -15.28
C GLY A 290 19.76 -22.17 -15.84
N ALA A 291 19.44 -20.88 -15.94
CA ALA A 291 20.41 -19.85 -16.31
C ALA A 291 21.53 -19.80 -15.26
N VAL A 292 22.76 -20.02 -15.72
CA VAL A 292 23.99 -19.95 -14.95
C VAL A 292 24.32 -18.48 -14.71
N LEU A 293 24.31 -18.05 -13.44
CA LEU A 293 25.08 -16.90 -12.98
C LEU A 293 26.17 -17.42 -12.02
N CYS A 294 27.41 -17.28 -12.46
CA CYS A 294 28.67 -17.45 -11.72
C CYS A 294 29.01 -18.88 -11.21
N LEU A 295 29.94 -19.53 -11.90
CA LEU A 295 30.68 -20.71 -11.45
C LEU A 295 31.71 -20.34 -10.38
N GLN A 296 31.31 -20.22 -9.13
CA GLN A 296 32.16 -20.55 -7.99
C GLN A 296 31.31 -21.30 -6.96
N SER A 297 31.57 -22.60 -6.83
CA SER A 297 30.87 -23.42 -5.84
C SER A 297 31.41 -23.07 -4.44
N MET A 298 30.51 -22.69 -3.53
CA MET A 298 30.82 -22.54 -2.12
C MET A 298 30.49 -23.86 -1.41
N CYS A 299 31.52 -24.55 -0.92
CA CYS A 299 31.37 -25.77 -0.13
C CYS A 299 31.42 -25.41 1.36
N ILE A 300 30.29 -25.51 2.06
CA ILE A 300 30.23 -25.36 3.52
C ILE A 300 30.39 -26.76 4.13
N LYS A 301 31.45 -26.96 4.92
CA LYS A 301 31.69 -28.19 5.68
C LYS A 301 31.34 -27.94 7.14
N LEU A 302 30.30 -28.61 7.64
CA LEU A 302 29.91 -28.53 9.05
C LEU A 302 30.91 -29.36 9.88
N VAL A 303 31.67 -28.72 10.78
CA VAL A 303 32.77 -29.38 11.52
C VAL A 303 32.35 -29.84 12.92
N ALA A 304 31.26 -29.29 13.47
CA ALA A 304 30.65 -29.75 14.71
C ALA A 304 29.19 -29.26 14.80
N SER A 305 28.35 -30.00 15.52
CA SER A 305 27.07 -29.51 16.03
C SER A 305 27.14 -29.50 17.56
N TRP A 306 26.55 -28.48 18.19
CA TRP A 306 26.42 -28.46 19.64
C TRP A 306 25.37 -29.50 20.03
N GLY A 307 25.86 -30.67 20.45
CA GLY A 307 25.04 -31.80 20.85
C GLY A 307 24.15 -31.47 22.04
N PHE A 308 22.89 -31.88 21.94
CA PHE A 308 22.14 -32.36 23.10
C PHE A 308 22.16 -33.89 23.02
N LYS A 309 22.53 -34.52 24.14
CA LYS A 309 22.68 -35.97 24.32
C LYS A 309 21.43 -36.75 23.94
#